data_AF-A0A2B7XB53-F1
#
_entry.id   AF-A0A2B7XB53-F1
#
_cell.length_a   1.000
_cell.length_b   1.000
_cell.length_c   1.000
_cell.angle_alpha   90.00
_cell.angle_beta   90.00
_cell.angle_gamma   90.00
#
_symmetry.space_group_name_H-M   'P 1'
#
loop_
_entity.id
_entity.type
_entity.pdbx_description
1 polymer ?
#
loop_
_entity_poly.entity_id
_entity_poly.type
_entity_poly.pdbx_seq_one_letter_code
_entity_poly.pdbx_strand_id
1 'polypeptide(L)'
;MACEHVDALGILPVEWWKKWEARKTRFSEDATPLNRNPFRSWEDRFEDSVQQPRRESKMPEIDPKEREALFVLLRSMLSFRPEQRPTAKQVLESE
;
A
#
# COMPACT_ATOMS: atom_id res chain seq x y z
N MET A 1 9.77 -7.71 -4.69
CA MET A 1 9.13 -6.46 -5.21
C MET A 1 7.64 -6.63 -5.41
N ALA A 2 7.17 -7.46 -6.36
CA ALA A 2 5.73 -7.64 -6.60
C ALA A 2 4.91 -8.06 -5.34
N CYS A 3 5.48 -8.87 -4.46
CA CYS A 3 4.81 -9.25 -3.21
C CYS A 3 4.59 -8.07 -2.24
N GLU A 4 5.52 -7.11 -2.18
CA GLU A 4 5.33 -5.94 -1.31
C GLU A 4 4.18 -5.07 -1.81
N HIS A 5 4.01 -4.97 -3.13
CA HIS A 5 2.88 -4.25 -3.70
C HIS A 5 1.56 -4.94 -3.39
N VAL A 6 1.53 -6.28 -3.42
CA VAL A 6 0.30 -7.03 -3.09
C VAL A 6 -0.06 -6.91 -1.62
N ASP A 7 0.92 -7.00 -0.73
CA ASP A 7 0.70 -6.81 0.70
C ASP A 7 0.18 -5.40 1.03
N ALA A 8 0.65 -4.38 0.31
CA ALA A 8 0.31 -2.98 0.56
C ALA A 8 -1.00 -2.53 -0.13
N LEU A 9 -1.20 -2.93 -1.39
CA LEU A 9 -2.24 -2.40 -2.27
C LEU A 9 -3.33 -3.41 -2.61
N GLY A 10 -3.15 -4.68 -2.24
CA GLY A 10 -4.06 -5.78 -2.56
C GLY A 10 -3.73 -6.49 -3.88
N ILE A 11 -4.67 -7.30 -4.34
CA ILE A 11 -4.47 -8.22 -5.47
C ILE A 11 -4.18 -7.44 -6.75
N LEU A 12 -3.19 -7.92 -7.52
CA LEU A 12 -2.93 -7.41 -8.87
C LEU A 12 -4.18 -7.56 -9.77
N PRO A 13 -4.30 -6.76 -10.85
CA PRO A 13 -5.25 -7.03 -11.92
C PRO A 13 -5.22 -8.50 -12.33
N VAL A 14 -6.39 -9.09 -12.55
CA VAL A 14 -6.56 -10.55 -12.61
C VAL A 14 -5.67 -11.20 -13.67
N GLU A 15 -5.44 -10.50 -14.78
CA GLU A 15 -4.60 -10.94 -15.89
C GLU A 15 -3.11 -10.95 -15.53
N TRP A 16 -2.67 -10.08 -14.62
CA TRP A 16 -1.30 -10.05 -14.09
C TRP A 16 -1.14 -11.06 -12.95
N TRP A 17 -2.14 -11.14 -12.07
CA TRP A 17 -2.19 -12.13 -10.99
C TRP A 17 -2.04 -13.56 -11.54
N LYS A 18 -2.81 -13.89 -12.59
CA LYS A 18 -2.75 -15.21 -13.23
C LYS A 18 -1.42 -15.50 -13.92
N LYS A 19 -0.74 -14.49 -14.47
CA LYS A 19 0.55 -14.64 -15.16
C LYS A 19 1.74 -14.73 -14.21
N TRP A 20 1.59 -14.28 -12.97
CA TRP A 20 2.68 -14.24 -12.01
C TRP A 20 2.89 -15.59 -11.33
N GLU A 21 3.56 -16.53 -12.01
CA GLU A 21 3.78 -17.91 -11.52
C GLU A 21 4.45 -17.98 -10.15
N ALA A 22 5.42 -17.09 -9.89
CA ALA A 22 6.11 -17.04 -8.60
C ALA A 22 5.19 -16.68 -7.42
N ARG A 23 3.96 -16.18 -7.65
CA ARG A 23 2.97 -15.94 -6.59
C ARG A 23 2.60 -17.22 -5.86
N LYS A 24 2.58 -18.38 -6.53
CA LYS A 24 2.09 -19.65 -5.97
C LYS A 24 2.91 -20.13 -4.76
N THR A 25 4.15 -19.68 -4.64
CA THR A 25 5.02 -19.98 -3.48
C THR A 25 4.90 -18.94 -2.36
N ARG A 26 4.18 -17.85 -2.60
CA ARG A 26 4.11 -16.67 -1.72
C ARG A 26 2.70 -16.37 -1.21
N PHE A 27 1.68 -16.68 -2.00
CA PHE A 27 0.28 -16.36 -1.77
C PHE A 27 -0.62 -17.52 -2.18
N SER A 28 -1.73 -17.69 -1.47
CA SER A 28 -2.87 -18.49 -1.94
C SER A 28 -3.64 -17.77 -3.06
N GLU A 29 -4.63 -18.43 -3.65
CA GLU A 29 -5.40 -17.87 -4.77
C GLU A 29 -6.17 -16.59 -4.44
N ASP A 30 -6.61 -16.45 -3.19
CA ASP A 30 -7.26 -15.26 -2.60
C ASP A 30 -6.28 -14.16 -2.17
N ALA A 31 -4.99 -14.30 -2.54
CA ALA A 31 -3.89 -13.42 -2.17
C ALA A 31 -3.56 -13.36 -0.67
N THR A 32 -3.99 -14.36 0.12
CA THR A 32 -3.52 -14.50 1.49
C THR A 32 -2.04 -14.93 1.49
N PRO A 33 -1.15 -14.26 2.22
CA PRO A 33 0.26 -14.64 2.30
C PRO A 33 0.45 -16.03 2.95
N LEU A 34 1.22 -16.92 2.31
CA LEU A 34 1.41 -18.30 2.81
C LEU A 34 2.50 -18.44 3.88
N ASN A 35 3.57 -17.66 3.80
CA ASN A 35 4.75 -17.78 4.67
C ASN A 35 5.38 -16.40 4.99
N ARG A 36 4.57 -15.35 5.14
CA ARG A 36 5.05 -14.01 5.47
C ARG A 36 4.89 -13.76 6.97
N ASN A 37 5.99 -13.78 7.70
CA ASN A 37 6.06 -13.39 9.10
C ASN A 37 7.30 -12.50 9.36
N PRO A 38 7.14 -11.25 9.84
CA PRO A 38 5.86 -10.57 10.04
C PRO A 38 5.27 -10.12 8.69
N PHE A 39 4.02 -10.49 8.43
CA PHE A 39 3.20 -9.76 7.47
C PHE A 39 2.92 -8.38 8.08
N ARG A 40 3.07 -7.33 7.27
CA ARG A 40 2.75 -5.96 7.68
C ARG A 40 1.75 -5.39 6.70
N SER A 41 0.58 -5.05 7.23
CA SER A 41 -0.46 -4.32 6.52
C SER A 41 0.02 -2.92 6.11
N TRP A 42 -0.79 -2.24 5.32
CA TRP A 42 -0.54 -0.84 4.96
C TRP A 42 -0.46 0.04 6.22
N GLU A 43 -1.35 -0.21 7.17
CA GLU A 43 -1.46 0.46 8.46
C GLU A 43 -0.23 0.21 9.33
N ASP A 44 0.21 -1.05 9.46
CA ASP A 44 1.41 -1.41 10.24
C ASP A 44 2.65 -0.71 9.67
N ARG A 45 2.76 -0.65 8.34
CA ARG A 45 3.89 0.02 7.68
C ARG A 45 3.89 1.50 7.95
N PHE A 46 2.73 2.16 7.91
CA PHE A 46 2.63 3.57 8.25
C PHE A 46 2.99 3.82 9.71
N GLU A 47 2.54 2.94 10.61
CA GLU A 47 2.85 3.04 12.03
C GLU A 47 4.37 2.92 12.29
N ASP A 48 4.98 1.81 11.86
CA ASP A 48 6.40 1.51 12.10
C ASP A 48 7.34 2.48 11.37
N SER A 49 6.94 2.97 10.18
CA SER A 49 7.84 3.72 9.28
C SER A 49 7.60 5.23 9.30
N VAL A 50 6.48 5.70 9.85
CA VAL A 50 6.13 7.13 9.87
C VAL A 50 5.80 7.60 11.28
N GLN A 51 4.80 7.03 11.94
CA GLN A 51 4.33 7.53 13.24
C GLN A 51 5.33 7.25 14.36
N GLN A 52 5.85 6.03 14.45
CA GLN A 52 6.85 5.66 15.46
C GLN A 52 8.12 6.52 15.33
N PRO A 53 8.76 6.66 14.15
CA PRO A 53 9.93 7.52 13.99
C PRO A 53 9.66 8.99 14.32
N ARG A 54 8.45 9.51 14.01
CA ARG A 54 8.04 10.86 14.42
C ARG A 54 7.99 11.00 15.93
N ARG A 55 7.36 10.06 16.64
CA ARG A 55 7.30 10.06 18.12
C ARG A 55 8.69 9.98 18.75
N GLU A 56 9.54 9.09 18.25
CA GLU A 56 10.94 8.94 18.70
C GLU A 56 11.74 10.24 18.49
N SER A 57 11.45 10.95 17.40
CA SER A 57 12.06 12.24 17.06
C SER A 57 11.36 13.44 17.70
N LYS A 58 10.35 13.23 18.57
CA LYS A 58 9.51 14.28 19.18
C LYS A 58 8.86 15.23 18.16
N MET A 59 8.58 14.72 16.97
CA MET A 59 7.81 15.41 15.94
C MET A 59 6.31 15.17 16.17
N PRO A 60 5.44 16.13 15.79
CA PRO A 60 4.01 15.90 15.76
C PRO A 60 3.66 14.69 14.88
N GLU A 61 2.77 13.84 15.43
CA GLU A 61 2.17 12.73 14.70
C GLU A 61 1.23 13.25 13.60
N ILE A 62 1.03 12.45 12.56
CA ILE A 62 -0.04 12.68 11.59
C ILE A 62 -1.36 12.38 12.28
N ASP A 63 -2.33 13.29 12.21
CA ASP A 63 -3.62 13.05 12.83
C ASP A 63 -4.43 11.98 12.06
N PRO A 64 -5.39 11.30 12.69
CA PRO A 64 -6.14 10.22 12.04
C PRO A 64 -6.89 10.64 10.76
N LYS A 65 -7.36 11.89 10.67
CA LYS A 65 -8.06 12.41 9.49
C LYS A 65 -7.08 12.70 8.36
N GLU A 66 -5.95 13.36 8.66
CA GLU A 66 -4.87 13.58 7.70
C GLU A 66 -4.32 12.24 7.19
N ARG A 67 -4.14 11.25 8.08
CA ARG A 67 -3.72 9.89 7.70
C ARG A 67 -4.67 9.27 6.69
N GLU A 68 -5.98 9.36 6.93
CA GLU A 68 -6.98 8.77 6.02
C GLU A 68 -6.96 9.46 4.66
N ALA A 69 -6.89 10.80 4.63
CA ALA A 69 -6.75 11.56 3.39
C ALA A 69 -5.48 11.16 2.61
N LEU A 70 -4.35 11.05 3.32
CA LEU A 70 -3.09 10.60 2.75
C LEU A 70 -3.18 9.16 2.20
N PHE A 71 -3.88 8.26 2.90
CA PHE A 71 -4.07 6.88 2.45
C PHE A 71 -4.89 6.82 1.17
N VAL A 72 -6.00 7.56 1.11
CA VAL A 72 -6.84 7.67 -0.08
C VAL A 72 -6.01 8.21 -1.25
N LEU A 73 -5.25 9.29 -1.02
CA LEU A 73 -4.40 9.91 -2.05
C LEU A 73 -3.33 8.94 -2.56
N LEU A 74 -2.53 8.35 -1.66
CA LEU A 74 -1.45 7.43 -2.02
C LEU A 74 -1.99 6.17 -2.73
N ARG A 75 -3.12 5.61 -2.28
CA ARG A 75 -3.74 4.46 -2.95
C ARG A 75 -4.18 4.81 -4.38
N SER A 76 -4.74 6.01 -4.59
CA SER A 76 -5.12 6.47 -5.93
C SER A 76 -3.90 6.61 -6.85
N MET A 77 -2.81 7.21 -6.35
CA MET A 77 -1.55 7.42 -7.08
C MET A 77 -0.84 6.10 -7.41
N LEU A 78 -0.97 5.10 -6.54
CA LEU A 78 -0.32 3.79 -6.67
C LEU A 78 -1.20 2.73 -7.35
N SER A 79 -2.31 3.14 -7.97
CA SER A 79 -3.16 2.24 -8.74
C SER A 79 -2.35 1.42 -9.74
N PHE A 80 -2.63 0.12 -9.80
CA PHE A 80 -1.88 -0.82 -10.65
C PHE A 80 -1.94 -0.43 -12.12
N ARG A 81 -3.13 -0.05 -12.61
CA ARG A 81 -3.31 0.44 -13.97
C ARG A 81 -2.93 1.92 -14.05
N PRO A 82 -1.99 2.30 -14.93
CA PRO A 82 -1.59 3.69 -15.10
C PRO A 82 -2.77 4.62 -15.42
N GLU A 83 -3.74 4.12 -16.19
CA GLU A 83 -4.92 4.88 -16.63
C GLU A 83 -5.89 5.20 -15.48
N GLN A 84 -5.75 4.52 -14.34
CA GLN A 84 -6.53 4.77 -13.12
C GLN A 84 -5.86 5.75 -12.16
N ARG A 85 -4.62 6.17 -12.44
CA ARG A 85 -3.89 7.10 -11.58
C ARG A 85 -4.34 8.54 -11.84
N PRO A 86 -4.42 9.38 -10.80
CA PRO A 86 -4.66 10.80 -10.99
C PRO A 86 -3.49 11.47 -11.70
N THR A 87 -3.78 12.54 -12.42
CA THR A 87 -2.77 13.46 -12.94
C THR A 87 -2.11 14.26 -11.81
N ALA A 88 -0.92 14.80 -12.06
CA ALA A 88 -0.25 15.67 -11.09
C ALA A 88 -1.13 16.86 -10.66
N LYS A 89 -1.92 17.42 -11.58
CA LYS A 89 -2.87 18.49 -11.27
C LYS A 89 -3.94 18.03 -10.27
N GLN A 90 -4.56 16.88 -10.50
CA GLN A 90 -5.57 16.33 -9.60
C GLN A 90 -5.00 16.00 -8.21
N VAL A 91 -3.74 15.56 -8.14
CA VAL A 91 -3.05 15.33 -6.85
C VAL A 91 -2.80 16.65 -6.11
N LEU A 92 -2.47 17.73 -6.81
CA LEU A 92 -2.30 19.04 -6.18
C LEU A 92 -3.63 19.65 -5.70
N GLU A 93 -4.75 19.24 -6.30
CA GLU A 93 -6.10 19.71 -6.00
C GLU A 93 -6.84 18.80 -5.00
N SER A 94 -6.22 17.73 -4.49
CA SER A 94 -6.83 16.86 -3.48
C SER A 94 -6.85 17.52 -2.10
N GLU A 95 -7.90 17.21 -1.32
CA GLU A 95 -8.05 17.67 0.08
C GLU A 95 -7.04 17.05 1.04
#